data_AF-A0A972J4I7-F1
#
_entry.id   AF-A0A972J4I7-F1
#
_cell.length_a   1.000
_cell.length_b   1.000
_cell.length_c   1.000
_cell.angle_alpha   90.00
_cell.angle_beta   90.00
_cell.angle_gamma   90.00
#
_symmetry.space_group_name_H-M   'P 1'
#
loop_
_entity.id
_entity.type
_entity.pdbx_description
1 polymer ?
#
loop_
_entity_poly.entity_id
_entity_poly.type
_entity_poly.pdbx_seq_one_letter_code
_entity_poly.pdbx_strand_id
1 'polypeptide(L)'
;MKYFRITAVFLFLALSLAASAGAEEAVLRLLYVNDLHGFAEPYVPLGVNGERGGAAWLSARISALRAERPSLFLAAGDVIQGNTWTNLTRGRAAVELMNRMELDAMVVGNHEFDFGQGVLRKRI
;
A
#
# COMPACT_ATOMS: atom_id res chain seq x y z
N MET A 1 33.46 -2.35 44.39
CA MET A 1 32.58 -1.51 43.52
C MET A 1 33.14 -1.28 42.10
N LYS A 2 34.44 -1.03 41.89
CA LYS A 2 35.02 -0.82 40.54
C LYS A 2 34.84 -2.02 39.60
N TYR A 3 35.10 -3.24 40.08
CA TYR A 3 34.99 -4.46 39.26
C TYR A 3 33.55 -4.76 38.83
N PHE A 4 32.57 -4.55 39.70
CA PHE A 4 31.14 -4.75 39.39
C PHE A 4 30.66 -3.88 38.21
N ARG A 5 31.12 -2.62 38.12
CA ARG A 5 30.79 -1.73 37.00
C ARG A 5 31.41 -2.20 35.68
N ILE A 6 32.64 -2.73 35.72
CA ILE A 6 33.32 -3.26 34.53
C ILE A 6 32.61 -4.53 34.05
N THR A 7 32.25 -5.44 34.96
CA THR A 7 31.51 -6.66 34.62
C THR A 7 30.13 -6.35 34.05
N ALA A 8 29.41 -5.37 34.61
CA ALA A 8 28.11 -4.95 34.09
C ALA A 8 28.19 -4.35 32.67
N VAL A 9 29.21 -3.54 32.38
CA VAL A 9 29.45 -2.97 31.04
C VAL A 9 29.79 -4.08 30.05
N PHE A 10 30.66 -5.02 30.43
CA PHE A 10 31.00 -6.16 29.58
C PHE A 10 29.79 -7.06 29.29
N LEU A 11 28.96 -7.33 30.29
CA LEU A 11 27.74 -8.12 30.12
C LEU A 11 26.73 -7.42 29.21
N PHE A 12 26.55 -6.10 29.38
CA PHE A 12 25.68 -5.30 28.52
C PHE A 12 26.16 -5.27 27.07
N LEU A 13 27.47 -5.13 26.86
CA LEU A 13 28.07 -5.14 25.52
C LEU A 13 27.92 -6.53 24.86
N ALA A 14 28.13 -7.61 25.61
CA ALA A 14 27.97 -8.98 25.13
C ALA A 14 26.51 -9.29 24.75
N LEU A 15 25.54 -8.85 25.57
CA LEU A 15 24.10 -8.98 25.27
C LEU A 15 23.70 -8.19 24.02
N SER A 16 24.26 -7.00 23.83
CA SER A 16 24.00 -6.15 22.66
C SER A 16 24.53 -6.77 21.37
N LEU A 17 25.73 -7.37 21.42
CA LEU A 17 26.33 -8.07 20.29
C LEU A 17 25.60 -9.38 19.96
N ALA A 18 25.14 -10.12 20.97
CA ALA A 18 24.35 -11.33 20.77
C ALA A 18 22.96 -11.03 20.15
N ALA A 19 22.34 -9.91 20.50
CA ALA A 19 21.07 -9.48 19.90
C ALA A 19 21.22 -9.11 18.42
N SER A 20 22.37 -8.58 18.01
CA SER A 20 22.66 -8.28 16.60
C SER A 20 22.97 -9.51 15.76
N ALA A 21 23.38 -10.63 16.38
CA ALA A 21 23.82 -11.84 15.68
C ALA A 21 22.67 -12.72 15.17
N GLY A 22 21.42 -12.40 15.54
CA GLY A 22 20.21 -13.15 15.15
C GLY A 22 19.27 -12.42 14.18
N ALA A 23 19.71 -11.30 13.59
CA ALA A 23 18.87 -10.58 12.63
C ALA A 23 18.80 -11.36 11.30
N GLU A 24 17.66 -12.00 11.05
CA GLU A 24 17.36 -12.63 9.76
C GLU A 24 17.12 -11.55 8.68
N GLU A 25 17.62 -11.78 7.47
CA GLU A 25 17.36 -10.90 6.34
C GLU A 25 15.88 -10.95 5.98
N ALA A 26 15.13 -9.90 6.35
CA ALA A 26 13.72 -9.79 6.02
C ALA A 26 13.55 -9.10 4.66
N VAL A 27 13.01 -9.82 3.68
CA VAL A 27 12.66 -9.26 2.37
C VAL A 27 11.18 -8.92 2.34
N LEU A 28 10.87 -7.63 2.18
CA LEU A 28 9.51 -7.12 1.99
C LEU A 28 9.36 -6.57 0.56
N ARG A 29 8.31 -6.97 -0.16
CA ARG A 29 7.99 -6.42 -1.48
C ARG A 29 6.99 -5.27 -1.34
N LEU A 30 7.28 -4.15 -1.99
CA LEU A 30 6.32 -3.05 -2.12
C LEU A 30 5.65 -3.13 -3.50
N LEU A 31 4.34 -3.34 -3.50
CA LEU A 31 3.47 -3.22 -4.65
C LEU A 31 2.74 -1.89 -4.49
N TYR A 32 2.71 -1.05 -5.53
CA TYR A 32 2.02 0.23 -5.43
C TYR A 32 1.28 0.60 -6.70
N VAL A 33 0.25 1.43 -6.52
CA VAL A 33 -0.47 2.13 -7.57
C VAL A 33 -0.63 3.60 -7.23
N ASN A 34 -0.94 4.40 -8.22
CA ASN A 34 -1.24 5.82 -8.12
C ASN A 34 -2.23 6.18 -9.23
N ASP A 35 -3.00 7.26 -9.03
CA ASP A 35 -3.81 7.88 -10.09
C ASP A 35 -4.77 6.89 -10.76
N LEU A 36 -5.43 6.03 -9.97
CA LEU A 36 -6.38 5.05 -10.50
C LEU A 36 -7.53 5.74 -11.23
N HIS A 37 -7.96 6.93 -10.80
CA HIS A 37 -8.97 7.75 -11.46
C HIS A 37 -10.23 6.98 -11.93
N GLY A 38 -10.62 5.95 -11.19
CA GLY A 38 -11.75 5.10 -11.53
C GLY A 38 -11.56 4.23 -12.78
N PHE A 39 -10.34 3.99 -13.27
CA PHE A 39 -10.06 3.04 -14.36
C PHE A 39 -10.12 1.58 -13.86
N ALA A 40 -11.32 1.11 -13.55
CA ALA A 40 -11.56 -0.25 -13.07
C ALA A 40 -11.68 -1.28 -14.20
N GLU A 41 -11.96 -0.85 -15.43
CA GLU A 41 -12.03 -1.71 -16.61
C GLU A 41 -10.77 -1.51 -17.47
N PRO A 42 -10.32 -2.57 -18.19
CA PRO A 42 -9.26 -2.42 -19.18
C PRO A 42 -9.68 -1.42 -20.27
N TYR A 43 -8.72 -0.64 -20.76
CA TYR A 43 -8.93 0.29 -21.87
C TYR A 43 -7.72 0.29 -22.78
N VAL A 44 -7.84 0.89 -23.97
CA VAL A 44 -6.73 1.07 -24.91
C VAL A 44 -6.12 2.46 -24.68
N PRO A 45 -4.93 2.57 -24.06
CA PRO A 45 -4.29 3.86 -23.87
C PRO A 45 -3.85 4.47 -25.20
N LEU A 46 -3.77 5.81 -25.25
CA LEU A 46 -3.30 6.52 -26.43
C LEU A 46 -1.87 6.06 -26.79
N GLY A 47 -1.66 5.68 -28.05
CA GLY A 47 -0.36 5.23 -28.56
C GLY A 47 0.03 3.80 -28.16
N VAL A 48 -0.88 3.04 -27.53
CA VAL A 48 -0.65 1.64 -27.15
C VAL A 48 -1.59 0.72 -27.91
N ASN A 49 -1.05 -0.38 -28.43
CA ASN A 49 -1.86 -1.44 -29.04
C ASN A 49 -2.39 -2.39 -27.97
N GLY A 50 -3.71 -2.58 -27.96
CA GLY A 50 -4.42 -3.51 -27.08
C GLY A 50 -4.75 -2.94 -25.70
N GLU A 51 -5.64 -3.64 -25.01
CA GLU A 51 -6.11 -3.22 -23.69
C GLU A 51 -5.03 -3.34 -22.61
N ARG A 52 -5.13 -2.47 -21.61
CA ARG A 52 -4.25 -2.39 -20.44
C ARG A 52 -5.05 -2.15 -19.18
N GLY A 53 -4.54 -2.67 -18.07
CA GLY A 53 -5.05 -2.37 -16.73
C GLY A 53 -6.35 -3.10 -16.39
N GLY A 54 -7.20 -2.43 -15.62
CA GLY A 54 -8.40 -3.00 -15.03
C GLY A 54 -8.14 -3.59 -13.64
N ALA A 55 -9.12 -3.38 -12.75
CA ALA A 55 -9.03 -3.77 -11.35
C ALA A 55 -9.00 -5.30 -11.17
N ALA A 56 -9.71 -6.05 -12.02
CA ALA A 56 -9.69 -7.52 -11.98
C ALA A 56 -8.28 -8.08 -12.27
N TRP A 57 -7.62 -7.57 -13.31
CA TRP A 57 -6.25 -7.96 -13.65
C TRP A 57 -5.27 -7.56 -12.54
N LEU A 58 -5.38 -6.31 -12.06
CA LEU A 58 -4.53 -5.79 -10.98
C LEU A 58 -4.68 -6.62 -9.70
N SER A 59 -5.91 -6.92 -9.28
CA SER A 59 -6.20 -7.75 -8.12
C SER A 59 -5.58 -9.14 -8.27
N ALA A 60 -5.80 -9.81 -9.40
CA ALA A 60 -5.22 -11.14 -9.64
C ALA A 60 -3.68 -11.11 -9.60
N ARG A 61 -3.08 -10.06 -10.17
CA ARG A 61 -1.62 -9.89 -10.16
C ARG A 61 -1.08 -9.66 -8.76
N ILE A 62 -1.73 -8.81 -7.96
CA ILE A 62 -1.35 -8.56 -6.56
C ILE A 62 -1.44 -9.85 -5.74
N SER A 63 -2.56 -10.59 -5.83
CA SER A 63 -2.74 -11.86 -5.13
C SER A 63 -1.65 -12.88 -5.49
N ALA A 64 -1.32 -13.00 -6.77
CA ALA A 64 -0.24 -13.89 -7.21
C ALA A 64 1.13 -13.48 -6.64
N LEU A 65 1.46 -12.18 -6.64
CA LEU A 65 2.74 -11.67 -6.12
C LEU A 65 2.82 -11.79 -4.60
N ARG A 66 1.69 -11.62 -3.89
CA ARG A 66 1.59 -11.82 -2.42
C ARG A 66 1.82 -13.27 -2.00
N ALA A 67 1.41 -14.24 -2.83
CA ALA A 67 1.64 -15.66 -2.56
C ALA A 67 3.14 -16.05 -2.62
N GLU A 68 3.99 -15.24 -3.28
CA GLU A 68 5.41 -15.55 -3.46
C GLU A 68 6.29 -15.12 -2.28
N ARG A 69 5.96 -14.01 -1.60
CA ARG A 69 6.71 -13.47 -0.45
C ARG A 69 5.93 -12.38 0.29
N PRO A 70 6.29 -12.05 1.54
CA PRO A 70 5.70 -10.92 2.27
C PRO A 70 5.69 -9.65 1.42
N SER A 71 4.52 -9.04 1.29
CA SER A 71 4.32 -7.86 0.43
C SER A 71 3.34 -6.88 1.06
N LEU A 72 3.55 -5.58 0.83
CA LEU A 72 2.57 -4.52 1.06
C LEU A 72 2.01 -4.04 -0.28
N PHE A 73 0.70 -3.79 -0.32
CA PHE A 73 0.01 -3.11 -1.40
C PHE A 73 -0.36 -1.69 -0.96
N LEU A 74 0.18 -0.70 -1.67
CA LEU A 74 0.12 0.70 -1.30
C LEU A 74 -0.52 1.55 -2.41
N ALA A 75 -1.16 2.66 -2.06
CA ALA A 75 -1.69 3.62 -3.02
C ALA A 75 -1.17 5.05 -2.75
N ALA A 76 -0.71 5.74 -3.80
CA ALA A 76 -0.14 7.08 -3.70
C ALA A 76 -1.14 8.24 -3.94
N GLY A 77 -2.45 7.99 -3.79
CA GLY A 77 -3.49 9.00 -3.99
C GLY A 77 -4.25 8.88 -5.31
N ASP A 78 -5.26 9.73 -5.47
CA ASP A 78 -6.12 9.88 -6.64
C ASP A 78 -6.83 8.59 -7.07
N VAL A 79 -7.52 7.99 -6.10
CA VAL A 79 -8.22 6.70 -6.23
C VAL A 79 -9.74 6.88 -6.31
N ILE A 80 -10.31 7.84 -5.56
CA ILE A 80 -11.75 7.83 -5.27
C ILE A 80 -12.62 8.63 -6.26
N GLN A 81 -12.02 9.13 -7.34
CA GLN A 81 -12.63 10.04 -8.31
C GLN A 81 -12.30 9.58 -9.74
N GLY A 82 -12.99 10.13 -10.75
CA GLY A 82 -12.53 10.10 -12.16
C GLY A 82 -13.64 9.64 -13.10
N ASN A 83 -13.95 8.35 -13.06
CA ASN A 83 -15.01 7.76 -13.88
C ASN A 83 -16.41 7.81 -13.22
N THR A 84 -17.45 7.58 -14.02
CA THR A 84 -18.86 7.67 -13.60
C THR A 84 -19.18 6.87 -12.34
N TRP A 85 -18.66 5.66 -12.19
CA TRP A 85 -18.97 4.80 -11.04
C TRP A 85 -18.35 5.30 -9.71
N THR A 86 -17.17 5.92 -9.76
CA THR A 86 -16.56 6.56 -8.57
C THR A 86 -17.28 7.86 -8.26
N ASN A 87 -17.57 8.67 -9.28
CA ASN A 87 -18.22 9.97 -9.12
C ASN A 87 -19.66 9.86 -8.60
N LEU A 88 -20.48 8.95 -9.15
CA LEU A 88 -21.87 8.74 -8.71
C LEU A 88 -21.97 8.31 -7.24
N THR A 89 -20.97 7.59 -6.75
CA THR A 89 -20.92 7.11 -5.36
C THR A 89 -20.10 8.01 -4.43
N ARG A 90 -19.57 9.12 -4.96
CA ARG A 90 -18.64 10.03 -4.28
C ARG A 90 -17.53 9.24 -3.57
N GLY A 91 -16.87 8.38 -4.35
CA GLY A 91 -15.76 7.56 -3.91
C GLY A 91 -16.09 6.29 -3.12
N ARG A 92 -17.35 6.05 -2.73
CA ARG A 92 -17.69 4.86 -1.90
C ARG A 92 -17.31 3.57 -2.60
N ALA A 93 -17.68 3.43 -3.87
CA ALA A 93 -17.40 2.22 -4.62
C ALA A 93 -15.88 2.00 -4.81
N ALA A 94 -15.10 3.07 -4.98
CA ALA A 94 -13.64 2.97 -5.10
C ALA A 94 -13.02 2.43 -3.81
N VAL A 95 -13.44 2.94 -2.65
CA VAL A 95 -13.00 2.42 -1.34
C VAL A 95 -13.39 0.95 -1.18
N GLU A 96 -14.62 0.58 -1.54
CA GLU A 96 -15.07 -0.82 -1.50
C GLU A 96 -14.22 -1.73 -2.40
N LEU A 97 -13.84 -1.26 -3.59
CA LEU A 97 -12.95 -1.98 -4.50
C LEU A 97 -11.55 -2.16 -3.90
N MET A 98 -10.94 -1.09 -3.38
CA MET A 98 -9.60 -1.16 -2.77
C MET A 98 -9.56 -2.05 -1.54
N ASN A 99 -10.63 -2.04 -0.72
CA ASN A 99 -10.77 -2.94 0.42
C ASN A 99 -10.84 -4.40 -0.02
N ARG A 100 -11.56 -4.70 -1.11
CA ARG A 100 -11.61 -6.07 -1.69
C ARG A 100 -10.28 -6.51 -2.29
N MET A 101 -9.48 -5.56 -2.76
CA MET A 101 -8.10 -5.80 -3.21
C MET A 101 -7.11 -5.83 -2.04
N GLU A 102 -7.59 -5.74 -0.80
CA GLU A 102 -6.79 -5.80 0.43
C GLU A 102 -5.64 -4.77 0.43
N LEU A 103 -5.94 -3.52 0.07
CA LEU A 103 -4.98 -2.41 0.16
C LEU A 103 -4.51 -2.20 1.61
N ASP A 104 -3.21 -2.11 1.83
CA ASP A 104 -2.63 -1.98 3.18
C ASP A 104 -2.59 -0.52 3.66
N ALA A 105 -2.22 0.41 2.78
CA ALA A 105 -2.21 1.83 3.11
C ALA A 105 -2.34 2.72 1.87
N MET A 106 -2.86 3.93 2.10
CA MET A 106 -3.02 4.96 1.09
C MET A 106 -2.68 6.33 1.67
N VAL A 107 -2.06 7.18 0.87
CA VAL A 107 -2.00 8.63 1.12
C VAL A 107 -3.10 9.36 0.33
N VAL A 108 -3.52 10.51 0.84
CA VAL A 108 -4.55 11.35 0.20
C VAL A 108 -3.92 12.18 -0.91
N GLY A 109 -4.43 12.05 -2.14
CA GLY A 109 -4.12 12.90 -3.29
C GLY A 109 -5.01 14.13 -3.36
N ASN A 110 -4.89 14.93 -4.42
CA ASN A 110 -5.72 16.12 -4.59
C ASN A 110 -7.19 15.78 -4.88
N HIS A 111 -7.46 14.72 -5.65
CA HIS A 111 -8.83 14.38 -6.06
C HIS A 111 -9.66 13.70 -4.95
N GLU A 112 -9.03 13.28 -3.87
CA GLU A 112 -9.74 12.85 -2.67
C GLU A 112 -10.57 13.98 -2.02
N PHE A 113 -10.27 15.25 -2.34
CA PHE A 113 -10.99 16.41 -1.84
C PHE A 113 -12.14 16.89 -2.74
N ASP A 114 -12.34 16.32 -3.93
CA ASP A 114 -13.30 16.81 -4.93
C ASP A 114 -14.76 16.82 -4.44
N PHE A 115 -15.10 15.88 -3.55
CA PHE A 115 -16.44 15.81 -2.96
C PHE A 115 -16.54 16.52 -1.59
N GLY A 116 -15.50 17.27 -1.22
CA GLY A 116 -15.37 17.99 0.04
C GLY A 116 -14.84 17.13 1.19
N GLN A 117 -14.22 17.80 2.18
CA GLN A 117 -13.60 17.16 3.35
C GLN A 117 -14.57 16.28 4.15
N GLY A 118 -15.85 16.66 4.21
CA GLY A 118 -16.88 15.89 4.91
C GLY A 118 -17.18 14.55 4.24
N VAL A 119 -17.02 14.45 2.91
CA VAL A 119 -17.09 13.17 2.21
C VAL A 119 -15.80 12.40 2.39
N LEU A 120 -14.64 13.04 2.23
CA LEU A 120 -13.33 12.40 2.43
C LEU A 120 -13.23 11.70 3.79
N ARG A 121 -13.67 12.35 4.87
CA ARG A 121 -13.68 11.76 6.22
C ARG A 121 -14.53 10.48 6.34
N LYS A 122 -15.46 10.23 5.41
CA LYS A 122 -16.27 9.00 5.34
C LYS A 122 -15.67 7.94 4.40
N ARG A 123 -14.49 8.20 3.83
CA ARG A 123 -13.79 7.36 2.84
C ARG A 123 -12.42 6.90 3.31
N ILE A 124 -11.94 7.42 4.44
CA ILE A 124 -10.70 7.03 5.12
C ILE A 124 -11.01 6.45 6.50
#